data_AF-A0A8G1YXG9-F1
#
_entry.id   AF-A0A8G1YXG9-F1
#
_cell.length_a   1.000
_cell.length_b   1.000
_cell.length_c   1.000
_cell.angle_alpha   90.00
_cell.angle_beta   90.00
_cell.angle_gamma   90.00
#
_symmetry.space_group_name_H-M   'P 1'
#
loop_
_entity.id
_entity.type
_entity.pdbx_description
1 polymer ?
#
loop_
_entity_poly.entity_id
_entity_poly.type
_entity_poly.pdbx_seq_one_letter_code
_entity_poly.pdbx_strand_id
1 'polypeptide(L)'
;RKLAGRALMKEILTLVQLQQQGETTVASIGGFDFEYSGERFGKDGYRYAIMLMRTGADYEIELPVTTSPLGAIARLEHALAGFEDEQERYRQRLEDAERRLTSYRSREGGEFGFSGELAEKRRQLAEVEKSLALDVEGQAQRKAVYPVSLRPT
;
A
#
# COMPACT_ATOMS: atom_id res chain seq x y z
N ARG A 1 18.57 32.20 6.73
CA ARG A 1 17.33 31.91 7.50
C ARG A 1 16.45 33.16 7.68
N LYS A 2 16.82 34.19 8.45
CA LYS A 2 15.93 35.36 8.73
C LYS A 2 15.44 36.14 7.49
N LEU A 3 16.33 36.43 6.53
CA LEU A 3 15.95 37.13 5.28
C LEU A 3 15.08 36.27 4.37
N ALA A 4 15.44 35.01 4.18
CA ALA A 4 14.66 34.04 3.41
C ALA A 4 13.25 33.87 3.99
N GLY A 5 13.14 33.71 5.31
CA GLY A 5 11.84 33.64 5.98
C GLY A 5 11.01 34.91 5.83
N ARG A 6 11.65 36.09 5.78
CA ARG A 6 10.94 37.35 5.57
C ARG A 6 10.43 37.45 4.14
N ALA A 7 11.21 37.02 3.16
CA ALA A 7 10.80 36.96 1.76
C ALA A 7 9.64 35.98 1.58
N LEU A 8 9.74 34.77 2.15
CA LEU A 8 8.68 33.77 2.15
C LEU A 8 7.37 34.31 2.75
N MET A 9 7.42 34.87 3.96
CA MET A 9 6.20 35.40 4.59
C MET A 9 5.62 36.58 3.82
N LYS A 10 6.46 37.43 3.19
CA LYS A 10 5.98 38.52 2.33
C LYS A 10 5.23 37.97 1.12
N GLU A 11 5.77 36.95 0.46
CA GLU A 11 5.13 36.30 -0.68
C GLU A 11 3.79 35.68 -0.28
N ILE A 12 3.78 34.87 0.78
CA ILE A 12 2.55 34.24 1.30
C ILE A 12 1.49 35.30 1.65
N LEU A 13 1.85 36.38 2.35
CA LEU A 13 0.89 37.45 2.66
C LEU A 13 0.33 38.08 1.39
N THR A 14 1.15 38.26 0.36
CA THR A 14 0.74 38.85 -0.92
C THR A 14 -0.29 37.96 -1.61
N LEU A 15 -0.02 36.66 -1.70
CA LEU A 15 -0.92 35.67 -2.30
C LEU A 15 -2.25 35.58 -1.53
N VAL A 16 -2.20 35.60 -0.19
CA VAL A 16 -3.40 35.60 0.66
C VAL A 16 -4.23 36.87 0.46
N GLN A 17 -3.60 38.05 0.40
CA GLN A 17 -4.30 39.33 0.20
C GLN A 17 -4.98 39.40 -1.18
N LEU A 18 -4.36 38.80 -2.19
CA LEU A 18 -4.94 38.68 -3.54
C LEU A 18 -5.99 37.57 -3.64
N GLN A 19 -6.13 36.73 -2.60
CA GLN A 19 -6.91 35.50 -2.61
C GLN A 19 -6.58 34.64 -3.84
N GLN A 20 -5.28 34.48 -4.11
CA GLN A 20 -4.77 33.76 -5.27
C GLN A 20 -5.33 32.33 -5.31
N GLN A 21 -5.98 31.95 -6.40
CA GLN A 21 -6.44 30.57 -6.57
C GLN A 21 -5.37 29.72 -7.25
N GLY A 22 -5.37 28.44 -6.89
CA GLY A 22 -4.48 27.44 -7.45
C GLY A 22 -3.14 27.34 -6.71
N GLU A 23 -2.21 26.66 -7.37
CA GLU A 23 -0.90 26.30 -6.81
C GLU A 23 0.19 27.26 -7.31
N THR A 24 1.14 27.61 -6.45
CA THR A 24 2.27 28.48 -6.78
C THR A 24 3.46 28.15 -5.89
N THR A 25 4.61 27.83 -6.47
CA THR A 25 5.84 27.59 -5.71
C THR A 25 6.31 28.86 -4.99
N VAL A 26 6.44 28.81 -3.67
CA VAL A 26 6.84 29.95 -2.82
C VAL A 26 8.24 29.80 -2.21
N ALA A 27 8.76 28.57 -2.17
CA ALA A 27 10.13 28.31 -1.74
C ALA A 27 10.64 26.98 -2.31
N SER A 28 11.96 26.85 -2.33
CA SER A 28 12.65 25.58 -2.57
C SER A 28 13.77 25.43 -1.55
N ILE A 29 13.83 24.29 -0.86
CA ILE A 29 14.84 23.99 0.16
C ILE A 29 15.31 22.55 -0.01
N GLY A 30 16.61 22.35 -0.17
CA GLY A 30 17.19 21.00 -0.26
C GLY A 30 16.72 20.19 -1.47
N GLY A 31 16.24 20.84 -2.53
CA GLY A 31 15.68 20.18 -3.71
C GLY A 31 14.19 19.83 -3.59
N PHE A 32 13.52 20.24 -2.52
CA PHE A 32 12.08 20.10 -2.34
C PHE A 32 11.40 21.45 -2.50
N ASP A 33 10.34 21.46 -3.29
CA ASP A 33 9.53 22.64 -3.53
C ASP A 33 8.39 22.73 -2.51
N PHE A 34 8.09 23.96 -2.12
CA PHE A 34 6.97 24.28 -1.26
C PHE A 34 5.99 25.13 -2.06
N GLU A 35 4.76 24.64 -2.19
CA GLU A 35 3.72 25.26 -2.97
C GLU A 35 2.67 25.88 -2.06
N TYR A 36 2.32 27.12 -2.35
CA TYR A 36 1.10 27.73 -1.88
C TYR A 36 -0.07 27.13 -2.64
N SER A 37 -1.08 26.61 -1.95
CA SER A 37 -2.36 26.22 -2.55
C SER A 37 -3.48 27.07 -1.99
N GLY A 38 -4.09 27.89 -2.83
CA GLY A 38 -5.21 28.76 -2.47
C GLY A 38 -6.53 28.29 -3.06
N GLU A 39 -7.56 28.18 -2.24
CA GLU A 39 -8.89 27.72 -2.64
C GLU A 39 -9.97 28.68 -2.17
N ARG A 40 -10.90 29.02 -3.08
CA ARG A 40 -12.15 29.68 -2.72
C ARG A 40 -13.25 28.66 -2.49
N PHE A 41 -14.06 28.92 -1.46
CA PHE A 41 -15.26 28.13 -1.16
C PHE A 41 -16.43 29.07 -0.87
N GLY A 42 -17.56 28.82 -1.55
CA GLY A 42 -18.75 29.65 -1.42
C GLY A 42 -18.56 31.08 -1.94
N LYS A 43 -19.38 32.02 -1.43
CA LYS A 43 -19.40 33.42 -1.90
C LYS A 43 -18.20 34.24 -1.44
N ASP A 44 -17.73 34.01 -0.20
CA ASP A 44 -16.70 34.84 0.45
C ASP A 44 -15.61 34.02 1.18
N GLY A 45 -15.63 32.70 1.10
CA GLY A 45 -14.68 31.84 1.79
C GLY A 45 -13.37 31.69 1.03
N TYR A 46 -12.25 31.85 1.73
CA TYR A 46 -10.91 31.63 1.20
C TYR A 46 -10.06 30.87 2.21
N ARG A 47 -9.37 29.83 1.77
CA ARG A 47 -8.38 29.08 2.54
C ARG A 47 -7.11 28.94 1.73
N TYR A 48 -6.01 28.79 2.44
CA TYR A 48 -4.75 28.45 1.82
C TYR A 48 -4.01 27.45 2.69
N ALA A 49 -3.14 26.67 2.03
CA ALA A 49 -2.22 25.74 2.64
C ALA A 49 -0.84 25.92 2.02
N ILE A 50 0.20 25.50 2.74
CA ILE A 50 1.54 25.32 2.17
C ILE A 50 1.79 23.83 2.05
N MET A 51 2.07 23.36 0.85
CA MET A 51 2.27 21.97 0.51
C MET A 51 3.76 21.73 0.27
N LEU A 52 4.33 20.72 0.92
CA LEU A 52 5.66 20.21 0.61
C LEU A 52 5.53 19.15 -0.48
N MET A 53 6.12 19.44 -1.63
CA MET A 53 6.09 18.58 -2.82
C MET A 53 7.16 17.51 -2.69
N ARG A 54 6.74 16.26 -2.51
CA ARG A 54 7.63 15.08 -2.47
C ARG A 54 7.02 13.92 -3.24
N THR A 55 7.86 13.00 -3.69
CA THR A 55 7.39 11.82 -4.42
C THR A 55 6.50 10.95 -3.53
N GLY A 56 5.27 10.71 -3.98
CA GLY A 56 4.34 9.74 -3.38
C GLY A 56 3.52 10.23 -2.19
N ALA A 57 3.62 11.50 -1.79
CA ALA A 57 2.74 12.11 -0.78
C ALA A 57 2.84 13.64 -0.81
N ASP A 58 1.71 14.33 -0.66
CA ASP A 58 1.71 15.78 -0.41
C ASP A 58 1.59 16.02 1.10
N TYR A 59 2.48 16.83 1.68
CA TYR A 59 2.49 17.11 3.11
C TYR A 59 2.13 18.57 3.38
N GLU A 60 0.99 18.79 4.04
CA GLU A 60 0.55 20.13 4.42
C GLU A 60 1.35 20.64 5.63
N ILE A 61 1.85 21.87 5.51
CA ILE A 61 2.56 22.59 6.56
C ILE A 61 1.74 23.82 6.93
N GLU A 62 1.26 23.85 8.18
CA GLU A 62 0.60 25.03 8.70
C GLU A 62 1.57 26.20 8.86
N LEU A 63 1.37 27.21 7.99
CA LEU A 63 2.05 28.50 8.05
C LEU A 63 1.02 29.64 8.15
N PRO A 64 0.47 29.89 9.35
CA PRO A 64 -0.36 31.07 9.60
C PRO A 64 0.36 32.37 9.20
N VAL A 65 -0.36 33.35 8.66
CA VAL A 65 0.21 34.66 8.30
C VAL A 65 0.86 35.40 9.48
N THR A 66 0.52 35.03 10.71
CA THR A 66 1.11 35.56 11.95
C THR A 66 2.43 34.91 12.32
N THR A 67 2.85 33.87 11.60
CA THR A 67 4.10 33.16 11.85
C THR A 67 5.29 34.07 11.64
N SER A 68 6.23 34.08 12.60
CA SER A 68 7.45 34.86 12.43
C SER A 68 8.30 34.32 11.26
N PRO A 69 9.06 35.16 10.55
CA PRO A 69 9.98 34.73 9.50
C PRO A 69 10.89 33.56 9.89
N LEU A 70 11.42 33.57 11.11
CA LEU A 70 12.30 32.49 11.58
C LEU A 70 11.51 31.22 11.88
N GLY A 71 10.32 31.36 12.47
CA GLY A 71 9.42 30.24 12.74
C GLY A 71 8.93 29.56 11.47
N ALA A 72 8.70 30.31 10.40
CA ALA A 72 8.31 29.76 9.11
C ALA A 72 9.39 28.83 8.55
N ILE A 73 10.63 29.30 8.51
CA ILE A 73 11.78 28.49 8.08
C ILE A 73 11.97 27.27 8.98
N ALA A 74 11.84 27.43 10.30
CA ALA A 74 11.97 26.31 11.23
C ALA A 74 10.94 25.21 10.99
N ARG A 75 9.69 25.56 10.63
CA ARG A 75 8.65 24.58 10.28
C ARG A 75 8.96 23.86 8.98
N LEU A 76 9.43 24.57 7.95
CA LEU A 76 9.84 23.96 6.68
C LEU A 76 11.01 22.98 6.90
N GLU A 77 12.03 23.40 7.63
CA GLU A 77 13.17 22.53 7.95
C GLU A 77 12.76 21.32 8.80
N HIS A 78 11.84 21.49 9.75
CA HIS A 78 11.34 20.38 10.56
C HIS A 78 10.56 19.36 9.71
N ALA A 79 9.76 19.82 8.75
CA ALA A 79 9.07 18.94 7.80
C ALA A 79 10.06 18.11 6.97
N LEU A 80 11.22 18.67 6.63
CA LEU A 80 12.29 17.97 5.90
C LEU A 80 13.12 17.04 6.79
N ALA A 81 13.31 17.37 8.07
CA ALA A 81 14.16 16.61 8.98
C ALA A 81 13.70 15.15 9.18
N GLY A 82 12.40 14.88 9.03
CA GLY A 82 11.87 13.51 9.12
C GLY A 82 12.28 12.59 7.96
N PHE A 83 12.84 13.13 6.87
CA PHE A 83 13.12 12.36 5.66
C PHE A 83 14.33 11.43 5.80
N GLU A 84 15.34 11.81 6.58
CA GLU A 84 16.50 10.95 6.81
C GLU A 84 16.09 9.66 7.54
N ASP A 85 15.31 9.79 8.60
CA ASP A 85 14.76 8.64 9.35
C ASP A 85 13.78 7.81 8.51
N GLU A 86 12.99 8.44 7.64
CA GLU A 86 12.09 7.75 6.73
C GLU A 86 12.87 6.97 5.66
N GLN A 87 13.88 7.60 5.05
CA GLN A 87 14.76 6.98 4.07
C GLN A 87 15.49 5.76 4.65
N GLU A 88 16.03 5.90 5.86
CA GLU A 88 16.72 4.80 6.53
C GLU A 88 15.78 3.63 6.81
N ARG A 89 14.55 3.90 7.27
CA ARG A 89 13.52 2.85 7.45
C ARG A 89 13.15 2.17 6.13
N TYR A 90 13.03 2.91 5.02
CA TYR A 90 12.78 2.29 3.73
C TYR A 90 13.96 1.44 3.25
N ARG A 91 15.20 1.88 3.47
CA ARG A 91 16.40 1.12 3.14
C ARG A 91 16.44 -0.21 3.88
N GLN A 92 16.20 -0.18 5.19
CA GLN A 92 16.14 -1.40 6.01
C GLN A 92 15.03 -2.35 5.55
N ARG A 93 13.83 -1.83 5.23
CA ARG A 93 12.72 -2.62 4.69
C ARG A 93 13.06 -3.26 3.34
N LEU A 94 13.78 -2.55 2.48
CA LEU A 94 14.24 -3.06 1.20
C LEU A 94 15.24 -4.21 1.40
N GLU A 95 16.26 -4.02 2.24
CA GLU A 95 17.24 -5.05 2.56
C GLU A 95 16.58 -6.31 3.13
N ASP A 96 15.61 -6.15 4.03
CA ASP A 96 14.86 -7.27 4.59
C ASP A 96 14.02 -8.00 3.54
N ALA A 97 13.38 -7.25 2.63
CA ALA A 97 12.63 -7.84 1.52
C ALA A 97 13.55 -8.60 0.56
N GLU A 98 14.72 -8.07 0.24
CA GLU A 98 15.73 -8.70 -0.61
C GLU A 98 16.30 -9.98 0.03
N ARG A 99 16.56 -9.96 1.34
CA ARG A 99 16.95 -11.15 2.11
C ARG A 99 15.88 -12.24 2.04
N ARG A 100 14.61 -11.87 2.26
CA ARG A 100 13.47 -12.81 2.15
C ARG A 100 13.33 -13.36 0.74
N LEU A 101 13.42 -12.50 -0.27
CA LEU A 101 13.34 -12.90 -1.67
C LEU A 101 14.44 -13.90 -2.05
N THR A 102 15.67 -13.67 -1.60
CA THR A 102 16.78 -14.61 -1.83
C THR A 102 16.52 -15.96 -1.17
N SER A 103 15.99 -15.96 0.06
CA SER A 103 15.61 -17.20 0.75
C SER A 103 14.44 -17.93 0.07
N TYR A 104 13.53 -17.23 -0.58
CA TYR A 104 12.43 -17.84 -1.32
C TYR A 104 12.91 -18.39 -2.67
N ARG A 105 13.75 -17.64 -3.39
CA ARG A 105 14.36 -18.08 -4.65
C ARG A 105 15.20 -19.35 -4.51
N SER A 106 15.88 -19.55 -3.38
CA SER A 106 16.62 -20.81 -3.15
C SER A 106 15.72 -22.04 -3.00
N ARG A 107 14.42 -21.84 -2.74
CA ARG A 107 13.39 -22.89 -2.63
C ARG A 107 12.50 -22.94 -3.87
N GLU A 108 12.65 -21.98 -4.78
CA GLU A 108 11.90 -21.91 -6.03
C GLU A 108 12.37 -23.03 -6.96
N GLY A 109 11.45 -23.85 -7.45
CA GLY A 109 11.77 -25.04 -8.23
C GLY A 109 12.31 -26.24 -7.43
N GLY A 110 12.36 -26.15 -6.09
CA GLY A 110 12.70 -27.29 -5.24
C GLY A 110 11.62 -28.38 -5.28
N GLU A 111 12.04 -29.65 -5.16
CA GLU A 111 11.09 -30.76 -5.10
C GLU A 111 10.21 -30.64 -3.84
N PHE A 112 8.90 -30.79 -4.00
CA PHE A 112 7.98 -30.80 -2.86
C PHE A 112 8.35 -31.97 -1.94
N GLY A 113 8.70 -31.69 -0.68
CA GLY A 113 9.27 -32.70 0.24
C GLY A 113 8.38 -33.93 0.52
N PHE A 114 7.09 -33.87 0.20
CA PHE A 114 6.14 -34.99 0.31
C PHE A 114 5.67 -35.51 -1.06
N SER A 115 6.43 -35.26 -2.14
CA SER A 115 6.10 -35.73 -3.50
C SER A 115 5.85 -37.23 -3.55
N GLY A 116 6.75 -38.01 -2.94
CA GLY A 116 6.66 -39.47 -2.86
C GLY A 116 5.48 -39.96 -2.02
N GLU A 117 5.24 -39.36 -0.86
CA GLU A 117 4.09 -39.70 0.00
C GLU A 117 2.76 -39.39 -0.72
N LEU A 118 2.68 -38.23 -1.37
CA LEU A 118 1.50 -37.85 -2.15
C LEU A 118 1.24 -38.81 -3.31
N ALA A 119 2.28 -39.25 -4.01
CA ALA A 119 2.16 -40.23 -5.09
C ALA A 119 1.63 -41.58 -4.57
N GLU A 120 2.12 -42.04 -3.43
CA GLU A 120 1.67 -43.28 -2.80
C GLU A 120 0.22 -43.17 -2.31
N LYS A 121 -0.16 -42.06 -1.66
CA LYS A 121 -1.54 -41.81 -1.26
C LYS A 121 -2.50 -41.77 -2.44
N ARG A 122 -2.08 -41.20 -3.58
CA ARG A 122 -2.87 -41.21 -4.82
C ARG A 122 -3.05 -42.62 -5.37
N ARG A 123 -2.02 -43.46 -5.33
CA ARG A 123 -2.12 -44.87 -5.75
C ARG A 123 -3.10 -45.64 -4.87
N GLN A 124 -2.99 -45.50 -3.55
CA GLN A 124 -3.90 -46.13 -2.58
C GLN A 124 -5.35 -45.70 -2.81
N LEU A 125 -5.58 -44.40 -3.06
CA LEU A 125 -6.92 -43.87 -3.35
C LEU A 125 -7.52 -44.51 -4.61
N ALA A 126 -6.75 -44.59 -5.70
CA ALA A 126 -7.21 -45.19 -6.95
C ALA A 126 -7.58 -46.69 -6.80
N GLU A 127 -6.87 -47.41 -5.94
CA GLU A 127 -7.20 -48.81 -5.61
C GLU A 127 -8.52 -48.91 -4.85
N VAL A 128 -8.73 -48.07 -3.84
CA VAL A 128 -9.99 -48.01 -3.07
C VAL A 128 -11.15 -47.63 -3.98
N GLU A 129 -10.99 -46.63 -4.84
CA GLU A 129 -12.02 -46.22 -5.80
C GLU A 129 -12.39 -47.35 -6.77
N LYS A 130 -11.40 -48.10 -7.26
CA LYS A 130 -11.64 -49.26 -8.12
C LYS A 130 -12.40 -50.37 -7.39
N SER A 131 -12.00 -50.69 -6.16
CA SER A 131 -12.71 -51.68 -5.33
C SER A 131 -14.16 -51.26 -5.09
N LEU A 132 -14.38 -49.98 -4.75
CA LEU A 132 -15.71 -49.45 -4.49
C LEU A 132 -16.59 -49.50 -5.75
N ALA A 133 -16.05 -49.16 -6.92
CA ALA A 133 -16.77 -49.25 -8.19
C ALA A 133 -17.22 -50.69 -8.50
N LEU A 134 -16.34 -51.67 -8.32
CA LEU A 134 -16.67 -53.09 -8.51
C LEU A 134 -17.73 -53.58 -7.53
N ASP A 135 -17.69 -53.13 -6.27
CA ASP A 135 -18.71 -53.45 -5.28
C ASP A 135 -20.07 -52.86 -5.66
N VAL A 136 -20.10 -51.61 -6.14
CA VAL A 136 -21.33 -50.94 -6.61
C VAL A 136 -21.90 -51.64 -7.85
N GLU A 137 -21.07 -52.00 -8.82
CA GLU A 137 -21.48 -52.76 -10.01
C GLU A 137 -22.01 -54.15 -9.64
N GLY A 138 -21.32 -54.86 -8.74
CA GLY A 138 -21.75 -56.15 -8.23
C GLY A 138 -23.07 -56.06 -7.45
N GLN A 139 -23.30 -54.99 -6.69
CA GLN A 139 -24.58 -54.72 -6.04
C GLN A 139 -25.69 -54.39 -7.04
N ALA A 140 -25.40 -53.62 -8.09
CA ALA A 140 -26.36 -53.30 -9.15
C ALA A 140 -26.77 -54.56 -9.93
N GLN A 141 -25.83 -55.44 -10.25
CA GLN A 141 -26.12 -56.73 -10.89
C GLN A 141 -26.90 -57.68 -9.98
N ARG A 142 -26.59 -57.74 -8.68
CA ARG A 142 -27.39 -58.53 -7.72
C ARG A 142 -28.82 -58.01 -7.60
N LYS A 143 -29.05 -56.69 -7.63
CA LYS A 143 -30.40 -56.08 -7.66
C LYS A 143 -31.12 -56.29 -8.98
N ALA A 144 -30.41 -56.38 -10.11
CA ALA A 144 -31.00 -56.70 -11.41
C ALA A 144 -31.40 -58.19 -11.52
N VAL A 145 -30.66 -59.09 -10.88
CA VAL A 145 -30.96 -60.54 -10.83
C VAL A 145 -32.09 -60.86 -9.84
N TYR A 146 -32.27 -60.06 -8.78
CA TYR A 146 -33.39 -60.17 -7.84
C TYR A 146 -34.15 -58.83 -7.73
N PRO A 147 -35.08 -58.53 -8.65
CA PRO A 147 -35.95 -57.37 -8.48
C PRO A 147 -36.83 -57.61 -7.24
N VAL A 148 -36.64 -56.79 -6.20
CA VAL A 148 -37.41 -56.87 -4.95
C VAL A 148 -38.91 -56.81 -5.29
N SER A 149 -39.63 -57.92 -5.10
CA SER A 149 -41.08 -57.95 -5.20
C SER A 149 -41.68 -57.22 -3.99
N LEU A 150 -42.00 -55.94 -4.15
CA LEU A 150 -42.86 -55.22 -3.22
C LEU A 150 -44.28 -55.80 -3.35
N ARG A 151 -44.75 -56.55 -2.35
CA ARG A 151 -46.18 -56.85 -2.21
C ARG A 151 -46.87 -55.63 -1.59
N PRO A 152 -47.95 -55.10 -2.19
CA PRO A 152 -48.81 -54.14 -1.51
C PRO A 152 -49.76 -54.86 -0.53
N THR A 153 -50.12 -54.09 0.50
CA THR A 153 -51.15 -54.23 1.56
C THR A 153 -52.10 -55.41 1.49
#